data_AF-A0A7J7KRM1-F1
#
_entry.id   AF-A0A7J7KRM1-F1
#
_cell.length_a   1.000
_cell.length_b   1.000
_cell.length_c   1.000
_cell.angle_alpha   90.00
_cell.angle_beta   90.00
_cell.angle_gamma   90.00
#
_symmetry.space_group_name_H-M   'P 1'
#
loop_
_entity.id
_entity.type
_entity.pdbx_description
1 polymer ?
#
loop_
_entity_poly.entity_id
_entity_poly.type
_entity_poly.pdbx_seq_one_letter_code
_entity_poly.pdbx_strand_id
1 'polypeptide(L)'
;MYLFKHPKELRANRDIAGRLINEWSRPIFGQSSNFNSVNREDRQQRDMQTLKNRRRSSDGKDDEEQKALRPGDPGWIYRARVPRPSNKDYVVRPESNVDMEVNVSRGSSKKKRTRYELQKQKMDNKKKASKSLSAVKISIEGRNMAL
;
A
#
# COMPACT_ATOMS: atom_id res chain seq x y z
N MET A 1 14.64 -35.97 0.65
CA MET A 1 13.42 -35.80 1.47
C MET A 1 13.44 -36.55 2.81
N TYR A 2 14.48 -37.34 3.10
CA TYR A 2 14.54 -38.17 4.31
C TYR A 2 14.56 -37.34 5.61
N LEU A 3 15.34 -36.26 5.66
CA LEU A 3 15.48 -35.38 6.83
C LEU A 3 14.16 -34.79 7.33
N PHE A 4 13.23 -34.43 6.43
CA PHE A 4 11.93 -33.89 6.79
C PHE A 4 11.06 -34.87 7.60
N LYS A 5 11.18 -36.18 7.30
CA LYS A 5 10.39 -37.25 7.94
C LYS A 5 11.17 -38.07 8.96
N HIS A 6 12.43 -37.73 9.22
CA HIS A 6 13.28 -38.54 10.08
C HIS A 6 12.88 -38.42 11.56
N PRO A 7 12.61 -39.53 12.27
CA PRO A 7 12.09 -39.48 13.64
C PRO A 7 13.09 -38.91 14.66
N LYS A 8 14.40 -38.97 14.38
CA LYS A 8 15.45 -38.44 15.27
C LYS A 8 15.84 -36.99 14.97
N GLU A 9 15.22 -36.34 14.00
CA GLU A 9 15.54 -34.96 13.65
C GLU A 9 14.81 -33.96 14.55
N LEU A 10 15.52 -32.87 14.86
CA LEU A 10 14.95 -31.73 15.58
C LEU A 10 13.77 -31.16 14.80
N ARG A 11 12.74 -30.71 15.51
CA ARG A 11 11.56 -30.08 14.88
C ARG A 11 11.95 -28.89 13.99
N ALA A 12 12.86 -28.04 14.47
CA ALA A 12 13.36 -26.91 13.70
C ALA A 12 14.01 -27.33 12.37
N ASN A 13 14.82 -28.40 12.39
CA ASN A 13 15.47 -28.93 11.19
C ASN A 13 14.45 -29.51 10.22
N ARG A 14 13.44 -30.23 10.73
CA ARG A 14 12.32 -30.73 9.91
C ARG A 14 11.57 -29.57 9.28
N ASP A 15 11.25 -28.51 10.02
CA ASP A 15 10.55 -27.35 9.47
C ASP A 15 11.36 -26.66 8.36
N ILE A 16 12.68 -26.49 8.54
CA ILE A 16 13.57 -25.92 7.52
C ILE A 16 13.63 -26.83 6.29
N ALA A 17 13.84 -28.14 6.48
CA ALA A 17 13.87 -29.11 5.40
C ALA A 17 12.55 -29.11 4.61
N GLY A 18 11.41 -29.00 5.28
CA GLY A 18 10.09 -28.91 4.64
C GLY A 18 9.94 -27.65 3.77
N ARG A 19 10.43 -26.50 4.25
CA ARG A 19 10.44 -25.25 3.47
C ARG A 19 11.32 -25.37 2.23
N LEU A 20 12.54 -25.90 2.39
CA LEU A 20 13.47 -26.10 1.28
C LEU A 20 12.90 -27.05 0.22
N ILE A 21 12.30 -28.16 0.64
CA ILE A 21 11.63 -29.10 -0.29
C ILE A 21 10.55 -28.38 -1.09
N ASN A 22 9.68 -27.60 -0.42
CA ASN A 22 8.62 -26.85 -1.09
C ASN A 22 9.17 -25.80 -2.06
N GLU A 23 10.23 -25.09 -1.68
CA GLU A 23 10.86 -24.09 -2.54
C GLU A 23 11.51 -24.71 -3.78
N TRP A 24 12.19 -25.85 -3.61
CA TRP A 24 12.86 -26.54 -4.70
C TRP A 24 11.93 -27.36 -5.60
N SER A 25 10.79 -27.85 -5.09
CA SER A 25 9.82 -28.60 -5.90
C SER A 25 8.89 -27.69 -6.71
N ARG A 26 8.73 -26.44 -6.31
CA ARG A 26 7.83 -25.44 -6.91
C ARG A 26 7.99 -25.27 -8.44
N PRO A 27 9.22 -25.13 -8.99
CA PRO A 27 9.44 -25.02 -10.43
C PRO A 27 8.96 -26.24 -11.22
N ILE A 28 9.07 -27.44 -10.63
CA ILE A 28 8.66 -28.70 -11.25
C ILE A 28 7.13 -28.75 -11.38
N PHE A 29 6.40 -28.19 -10.42
CA PHE A 29 4.93 -28.16 -10.41
C PHE A 29 4.33 -26.85 -10.94
N GLY A 30 5.14 -25.96 -11.54
CA GLY A 30 4.67 -24.66 -12.02
C GLY A 30 4.10 -23.74 -10.93
N GLN A 31 4.47 -23.96 -9.66
CA GLN A 31 4.02 -23.14 -8.54
C GLN A 31 5.02 -21.99 -8.32
N SER A 32 4.59 -20.73 -8.45
CA SER A 32 5.49 -19.58 -8.24
C SER A 32 5.63 -19.21 -6.75
N SER A 33 6.88 -18.97 -6.31
CA SER A 33 7.23 -18.39 -5.00
C SER A 33 7.45 -16.87 -5.06
N ASN A 34 7.56 -16.31 -6.27
CA ASN A 34 7.78 -14.89 -6.50
C ASN A 34 6.44 -14.13 -6.47
N PHE A 35 6.04 -13.65 -5.30
CA PHE A 35 4.88 -12.76 -5.16
C PHE A 35 5.18 -11.31 -5.60
N ASN A 36 6.45 -10.98 -5.83
CA ASN A 36 6.89 -9.64 -6.27
C ASN A 36 6.55 -9.34 -7.73
N SER A 37 6.37 -10.37 -8.57
CA SER A 37 5.93 -10.20 -9.96
C SER A 37 4.41 -10.25 -10.12
N VAL A 38 3.67 -10.47 -9.02
CA VAL A 38 2.21 -10.43 -9.09
C VAL A 38 1.83 -8.97 -9.18
N ASN A 39 1.50 -8.57 -10.40
CA ASN A 39 1.05 -7.23 -10.69
C ASN A 39 -0.21 -6.93 -9.87
N ARG A 40 -0.49 -5.65 -9.63
CA ARG A 40 -1.66 -5.20 -8.87
C ARG A 40 -2.95 -5.88 -9.36
N GLU A 41 -3.06 -6.02 -10.67
CA GLU A 41 -4.18 -6.63 -11.37
C GLU A 41 -4.32 -8.14 -11.09
N ASP A 42 -3.23 -8.91 -11.16
CA ASP A 42 -3.25 -10.35 -10.86
C ASP A 42 -3.61 -10.65 -9.38
N ARG A 43 -3.29 -9.73 -8.46
CA ARG A 43 -3.74 -9.83 -7.05
C ARG A 43 -5.24 -9.59 -6.96
N GLN A 44 -5.73 -8.53 -7.61
CA GLN A 44 -7.16 -8.21 -7.63
C GLN A 44 -7.98 -9.34 -8.26
N GLN A 45 -7.49 -9.96 -9.33
CA GLN A 45 -8.14 -11.11 -9.97
C GLN A 45 -8.21 -12.33 -9.03
N ARG A 46 -7.15 -12.62 -8.28
CA ARG A 46 -7.16 -13.72 -7.30
C ARG A 46 -8.05 -13.44 -6.10
N ASP A 47 -8.07 -12.21 -5.60
CA ASP A 47 -8.99 -11.80 -4.53
C ASP A 47 -10.45 -11.97 -5.02
N MET A 48 -10.76 -11.48 -6.22
CA MET A 48 -12.07 -11.66 -6.88
C MET A 48 -12.45 -13.14 -7.06
N GLN A 49 -11.52 -13.99 -7.47
CA GLN A 49 -11.77 -15.41 -7.68
C GLN A 49 -11.99 -16.16 -6.36
N THR A 50 -11.25 -15.80 -5.32
CA THR A 50 -11.41 -16.36 -3.97
C THR A 50 -12.78 -16.01 -3.40
N LEU A 51 -13.25 -14.78 -3.62
CA LEU A 51 -14.58 -14.32 -3.22
C LEU A 51 -15.70 -15.02 -3.99
N LYS A 52 -15.54 -15.23 -5.30
CA LYS A 52 -16.51 -15.98 -6.12
C LYS A 52 -16.67 -17.41 -5.62
N ASN A 53 -15.58 -18.05 -5.21
CA ASN A 53 -15.64 -19.38 -4.62
C ASN A 53 -16.28 -19.37 -3.22
N ARG A 54 -16.05 -18.34 -2.40
CA ARG A 54 -16.70 -18.18 -1.09
C ARG A 54 -18.20 -17.88 -1.21
N ARG A 55 -18.61 -17.10 -2.20
CA ARG A 55 -20.02 -16.83 -2.53
C ARG A 55 -20.75 -18.07 -3.06
N ARG A 56 -20.04 -18.97 -3.76
CA ARG A 56 -20.61 -20.26 -4.20
C ARG A 56 -20.76 -21.27 -3.06
N SER A 57 -19.95 -21.18 -2.01
CA SER A 57 -20.03 -22.09 -0.86
C SER A 57 -20.95 -21.59 0.26
N SER A 58 -21.19 -20.28 0.35
CA SER A 58 -22.32 -19.74 1.11
C SER A 58 -23.56 -19.77 0.24
N ASP A 59 -24.52 -20.64 0.56
CA ASP A 59 -25.88 -20.59 0.01
C ASP A 59 -26.57 -19.28 0.42
N GLY A 60 -26.16 -18.19 -0.23
CA GLY A 60 -26.60 -16.83 0.01
C GLY A 60 -26.96 -16.27 -1.34
N LYS A 61 -28.15 -16.63 -1.81
CA LYS A 61 -28.81 -15.98 -2.93
C LYS A 61 -28.56 -14.48 -2.82
N ASP A 62 -27.94 -13.95 -3.86
CA ASP A 62 -27.62 -12.54 -3.98
C ASP A 62 -28.85 -11.72 -3.56
N ASP A 63 -28.60 -10.66 -2.81
CA ASP A 63 -29.56 -9.59 -2.57
C ASP A 63 -29.88 -8.94 -3.93
N GLU A 64 -30.64 -9.65 -4.78
CA GLU A 64 -31.50 -9.01 -5.75
C GLU A 64 -32.29 -8.01 -4.94
N GLU A 65 -32.00 -6.73 -5.15
CA GLU A 65 -32.67 -5.53 -4.68
C GLU A 65 -34.14 -5.78 -4.31
N GLN A 66 -34.38 -6.42 -3.16
CA GLN A 66 -35.73 -6.78 -2.72
C GLN A 66 -36.27 -5.46 -2.21
N LYS A 67 -36.94 -4.76 -3.13
CA LYS A 67 -37.68 -3.54 -2.89
C LYS A 67 -38.36 -3.68 -1.55
N ALA A 68 -38.00 -2.81 -0.61
CA ALA A 68 -38.56 -2.85 0.72
C ALA A 68 -40.08 -2.91 0.58
N LEU A 69 -40.67 -4.01 1.08
CA LEU A 69 -42.12 -4.19 1.07
C LEU A 69 -42.76 -2.98 1.76
N ARG A 70 -44.02 -2.69 1.48
CA ARG A 70 -44.77 -1.61 2.15
C ARG A 70 -45.79 -2.20 3.11
N PRO A 71 -46.27 -1.44 4.11
CA PRO A 71 -47.40 -1.84 4.93
C PRO A 71 -48.59 -2.27 4.07
N GLY A 72 -49.00 -3.53 4.18
CA GLY A 72 -50.11 -4.13 3.42
C GLY A 72 -49.68 -5.11 2.33
N ASP A 73 -48.41 -5.14 1.93
CA ASP A 73 -47.91 -6.11 0.96
C ASP A 73 -47.83 -7.52 1.58
N PRO A 74 -48.11 -8.59 0.82
CA PRO A 74 -47.93 -9.96 1.29
C PRO A 74 -46.50 -10.20 1.79
N GLY A 75 -46.37 -10.62 3.06
CA GLY A 75 -45.07 -10.83 3.70
C GLY A 75 -44.45 -9.61 4.39
N TRP A 76 -45.16 -8.46 4.42
CA TRP A 76 -44.82 -7.32 5.26
C TRP A 76 -44.93 -7.68 6.75
N ILE A 77 -43.85 -7.48 7.50
CA ILE A 77 -43.82 -7.73 8.94
C ILE A 77 -43.69 -6.38 9.65
N TYR A 78 -44.62 -6.10 10.57
CA TYR A 78 -44.66 -4.84 11.32
C TYR A 78 -43.46 -4.63 12.26
N ARG A 79 -42.77 -5.72 12.59
CA ARG A 79 -41.58 -5.74 13.44
C ARG A 79 -40.33 -5.62 12.58
N ALA A 80 -39.36 -4.83 13.05
CA ALA A 80 -38.04 -4.77 12.44
C ALA A 80 -37.38 -6.16 12.48
N ARG A 81 -36.80 -6.57 11.34
CA ARG A 81 -35.95 -7.76 11.27
C ARG A 81 -34.50 -7.37 11.53
N VAL A 82 -33.74 -8.26 12.15
CA VAL A 82 -32.29 -8.09 12.30
C VAL A 82 -31.67 -8.11 10.89
N PRO A 83 -30.95 -7.07 10.47
CA PRO A 83 -30.25 -7.08 9.20
C PRO A 83 -29.29 -8.27 9.14
N ARG A 84 -29.26 -8.97 8.00
CA ARG A 84 -28.25 -10.00 7.81
C ARG A 84 -26.86 -9.37 7.90
N PRO A 85 -25.90 -10.01 8.59
CA PRO A 85 -24.52 -9.53 8.60
C PRO A 85 -24.02 -9.41 7.16
N SER A 86 -23.64 -8.20 6.76
CA SER A 86 -23.00 -7.97 5.46
C SER A 86 -21.53 -8.37 5.54
N ASN A 87 -21.07 -9.15 4.57
CA ASN A 87 -19.64 -9.41 4.40
C ASN A 87 -18.99 -8.15 3.79
N LYS A 88 -18.39 -7.31 4.64
CA LYS A 88 -17.54 -6.18 4.22
C LYS A 88 -16.20 -6.70 3.68
N ASP A 89 -16.26 -7.49 2.62
CA ASP A 89 -15.05 -7.99 1.98
C ASP A 89 -14.36 -6.81 1.27
N TYR A 90 -13.15 -6.47 1.70
CA TYR A 90 -12.34 -5.38 1.15
C TYR A 90 -11.75 -5.75 -0.23
N VAL A 91 -12.63 -6.02 -1.19
CA VAL A 91 -12.26 -6.32 -2.59
C VAL A 91 -11.77 -5.07 -3.30
N VAL A 92 -12.45 -3.96 -3.02
CA VAL A 92 -12.12 -2.66 -3.56
C VAL A 92 -11.06 -2.05 -2.67
N ARG A 93 -9.80 -2.21 -3.11
CA ARG A 93 -8.68 -1.53 -2.48
C ARG A 93 -8.67 -0.08 -2.95
N PRO A 94 -8.67 0.91 -2.04
CA PRO A 94 -8.65 2.30 -2.44
C PRO A 94 -7.44 2.57 -3.33
N GLU A 95 -7.69 3.33 -4.41
CA GLU A 95 -6.63 3.81 -5.29
C GLU A 95 -5.67 4.67 -4.48
N SER A 96 -4.37 4.39 -4.60
CA SER A 96 -3.35 5.29 -4.07
C SER A 96 -3.40 6.58 -4.88
N ASN A 97 -3.55 7.74 -4.22
CA ASN A 97 -3.42 9.06 -4.86
C ASN A 97 -1.96 9.39 -5.24
N VAL A 98 -1.02 8.49 -4.92
CA VAL A 98 0.37 8.57 -5.35
C VAL A 98 0.48 7.67 -6.58
N ASP A 99 0.62 8.28 -7.74
CA ASP A 99 0.98 7.60 -8.98
C ASP A 99 2.29 6.83 -8.74
N MET A 100 2.17 5.51 -8.66
CA MET A 100 3.32 4.61 -8.56
C MET A 100 4.02 4.46 -9.92
N GLU A 101 3.68 5.31 -10.90
CA GLU A 101 4.57 5.66 -12.01
C GLU A 101 5.67 6.63 -11.55
N VAL A 102 6.33 6.29 -10.45
CA VAL A 102 7.67 6.83 -10.19
C VAL A 102 8.60 6.09 -11.14
N ASN A 103 8.58 6.55 -12.39
CA ASN A 103 9.65 6.50 -13.37
C ASN A 103 10.97 5.95 -12.80
N VAL A 104 11.12 4.63 -12.78
CA VAL A 104 12.43 4.00 -12.54
C VAL A 104 13.35 4.24 -13.76
N SER A 105 12.80 4.77 -14.87
CA SER A 105 13.46 4.76 -16.17
C SER A 105 13.37 6.06 -16.98
N ARG A 106 12.89 7.19 -16.45
CA ARG A 106 12.93 8.47 -17.19
C ARG A 106 13.30 9.65 -16.29
N GLY A 107 14.38 10.32 -16.69
CA GLY A 107 15.05 11.36 -15.93
C GLY A 107 14.22 12.63 -15.71
N SER A 108 14.61 13.36 -14.67
CA SER A 108 14.40 14.80 -14.53
C SER A 108 12.96 15.34 -14.71
N SER A 109 11.95 14.70 -14.12
CA SER A 109 10.75 15.47 -13.76
C SER A 109 11.06 16.23 -12.46
N LYS A 110 11.22 17.55 -12.58
CA LYS A 110 11.52 18.44 -11.45
C LYS A 110 10.45 18.22 -10.36
N LYS A 111 10.81 17.55 -9.28
CA LYS A 111 9.95 17.39 -8.10
C LYS A 111 9.41 18.78 -7.72
N LYS A 112 8.09 18.94 -7.74
CA LYS A 112 7.46 20.18 -7.26
C LYS A 112 7.87 20.34 -5.81
N ARG A 113 8.57 21.44 -5.50
CA ARG A 113 9.15 21.68 -4.18
C ARG A 113 8.05 21.73 -3.14
N THR A 114 8.23 21.00 -2.05
CA THR A 114 7.24 20.96 -0.98
C THR A 114 7.14 22.33 -0.30
N ARG A 115 6.01 22.60 0.39
CA ARG A 115 5.81 23.83 1.17
C ARG A 115 6.97 24.07 2.15
N TYR A 116 7.49 22.99 2.75
CA TYR A 116 8.65 23.02 3.64
C TYR A 116 9.92 23.48 2.92
N GLU A 117 10.23 22.91 1.75
CA GLU A 117 11.42 23.28 0.97
C GLU A 117 11.39 24.74 0.50
N LEU A 118 10.20 25.24 0.13
CA LEU A 118 9.98 26.65 -0.20
C LEU A 118 10.29 27.55 1.00
N GLN A 119 9.82 27.19 2.20
CA GLN A 119 10.06 27.97 3.41
C GLN A 119 11.53 27.94 3.83
N LYS A 120 12.18 26.77 3.74
CA LYS A 120 13.62 26.62 3.99
C LYS A 120 14.45 27.50 3.06
N GLN A 121 14.15 27.49 1.75
CA GLN A 121 14.85 28.35 0.80
C GLN A 121 14.67 29.84 1.11
N LYS A 122 13.45 30.28 1.46
CA LYS A 122 13.20 31.66 1.87
C LYS A 122 14.05 32.06 3.08
N MET A 123 14.15 31.18 4.08
CA MET A 123 14.99 31.41 5.27
C MET A 123 16.48 31.50 4.90
N ASP A 124 16.97 30.61 4.05
CA ASP A 124 18.37 30.59 3.63
C ASP A 124 18.72 31.83 2.79
N ASN A 125 17.83 32.28 1.90
CA ASN A 125 18.01 33.53 1.14
C ASN A 125 18.04 34.74 2.07
N LYS A 126 17.19 34.79 3.10
CA LYS A 126 17.20 35.86 4.11
C LYS A 126 18.49 35.85 4.93
N LYS A 127 19.03 34.68 5.26
CA LYS A 127 20.34 34.53 5.93
C LYS A 127 21.50 34.96 5.04
N LYS A 128 21.45 34.70 3.72
CA LYS A 128 22.49 35.14 2.79
C LYS A 128 22.47 36.67 2.59
N ALA A 129 21.29 37.27 2.43
CA ALA A 129 21.14 38.71 2.28
C ALA A 129 21.53 39.52 3.54
N SER A 130 21.38 38.94 4.73
CA SER A 130 21.82 39.59 5.98
C SER A 130 23.33 39.49 6.22
N LYS A 131 24.02 38.51 5.62
CA LYS A 131 25.49 38.39 5.73
C LYS A 131 26.26 39.47 4.96
N SER A 132 25.66 40.11 3.95
CA SER A 132 26.28 41.20 3.20
C SER A 132 26.19 42.57 3.88
N LEU A 133 25.52 42.67 5.03
CA LEU A 133 25.41 43.91 5.84
C LEU A 133 26.35 43.90 7.05
N SER A 134 27.40 43.06 7.05
CA SER A 134 28.43 43.13 8.09
C SER A 134 29.04 44.53 8.10
N ALA A 135 28.87 45.25 9.21
CA ALA A 135 29.39 46.59 9.40
C ALA A 135 30.88 46.64 9.02
N VAL A 136 31.24 47.57 8.13
CA VAL A 136 32.62 47.82 7.74
C VAL A 136 33.40 48.19 9.00
N LYS A 137 34.55 47.55 9.25
CA LYS A 137 35.48 47.99 10.29
C LYS A 137 36.03 49.36 9.88
N ILE A 138 35.51 50.42 10.49
CA ILE A 138 35.96 51.80 10.29
C ILE A 138 37.43 51.87 10.71
N SER A 139 38.30 52.27 9.78
CA SER A 139 39.73 52.47 10.04
C SER A 139 39.98 53.92 10.48
N ILE A 140 40.71 54.11 11.58
CA ILE A 140 41.02 55.43 12.17
C ILE A 140 41.91 56.29 11.26
N GLU A 141 42.65 55.69 10.33
CA GLU A 141 43.48 56.38 9.34
C GLU A 141 42.70 56.80 8.06
N GLY A 142 41.37 56.60 8.02
CA GLY A 142 40.50 57.10 6.94
C GLY A 142 40.49 56.29 5.64
N ARG A 143 41.26 55.21 5.54
CA ARG A 143 41.43 54.44 4.28
C ARG A 143 40.21 53.61 3.82
N ASN A 144 39.23 53.37 4.69
CA ASN A 144 38.06 52.50 4.40
C ASN A 144 36.71 53.19 4.66
N MET A 145 36.61 54.50 4.45
CA MET A 145 35.32 55.18 4.46
C MET A 145 34.70 55.11 3.06
N ALA A 146 33.49 54.57 2.95
CA ALA A 146 32.71 54.67 1.72
C ALA A 146 32.14 56.10 1.64
N LEU A 147 32.61 56.89 0.68
CA LEU A 147 31.97 58.15 0.27
C LEU A 147 30.75 57.85 -0.60
#